data_AF-A0A4V2FT01-F1
#
_entry.id   AF-A0A4V2FT01-F1
#
_cell.length_a   1.000
_cell.length_b   1.000
_cell.length_c   1.000
_cell.angle_alpha   90.00
_cell.angle_beta   90.00
_cell.angle_gamma   90.00
#
_symmetry.space_group_name_H-M   'P 1'
#
loop_
_entity.id
_entity.type
_entity.pdbx_description
1 polymer ?
#
loop_
_entity_poly.entity_id
_entity_poly.type
_entity_poly.pdbx_seq_one_letter_code
_entity_poly.pdbx_strand_id
1 'polypeptide(L)'
;MKSVLIVVLSFCFIPMVYGQNDVKFVVQAVKDTVVIGDQVKLRFVLEGIECEALEQEEGASMSQTLRAIFNPNHVGNNFSTFISVKPTALGSNSFGPYKIKMLGREFISNVVRIYGIERQMECVKILMPKTCRLEGEAEIKLTNHSFSDYSIELKQTDIFQVVGRASSTQIVNGEWTKQITLNIILKKAGIFKLDKSMFKNLPEDVQVEPFVFEVN
;
A
#
# COMPACT_ATOMS: atom_id res chain seq x y z
N MET A 1 -0.03 88.06 -20.07
CA MET A 1 -0.44 86.71 -20.51
C MET A 1 0.18 85.70 -19.54
N LYS A 2 -0.63 85.00 -18.75
CA LYS A 2 -0.17 83.98 -17.80
C LYS A 2 -0.56 82.61 -18.36
N SER A 3 0.42 81.78 -18.70
CA SER A 3 0.20 80.40 -19.12
C SER A 3 0.03 79.52 -17.88
N VAL A 4 -1.14 78.88 -17.75
CA VAL A 4 -1.42 77.89 -16.71
C VAL A 4 -0.85 76.56 -17.17
N LEU A 5 0.15 76.06 -16.44
CA LEU A 5 0.73 74.73 -16.63
C LEU A 5 -0.20 73.70 -15.97
N ILE A 6 -0.93 72.93 -16.77
CA ILE A 6 -1.72 71.79 -16.28
C ILE A 6 -0.78 70.59 -16.19
N VAL A 7 -0.43 70.20 -14.97
CA VAL A 7 0.28 68.95 -14.69
C VAL A 7 -0.75 67.82 -14.66
N VAL A 8 -0.82 67.04 -15.74
CA VAL A 8 -1.60 65.79 -15.78
C VAL A 8 -0.76 64.71 -15.09
N LEU A 9 -1.06 64.45 -13.82
CA LEU A 9 -0.56 63.29 -13.09
C LEU A 9 -1.24 62.04 -13.67
N SER A 10 -0.64 61.43 -14.68
CA SER A 10 -0.99 60.07 -15.10
C SER A 10 -0.52 59.11 -14.01
N PHE A 11 -1.43 58.74 -13.11
CA PHE A 11 -1.27 57.55 -12.28
C PHE A 11 -1.27 56.34 -13.23
N CYS A 12 -0.08 55.87 -13.59
CA CYS A 12 0.09 54.54 -14.12
C CYS A 12 -0.40 53.57 -13.04
N PHE A 13 -1.65 53.13 -13.15
CA PHE A 13 -2.08 51.87 -12.56
C PHE A 13 -1.23 50.80 -13.22
N ILE A 14 -0.09 50.48 -12.62
CA ILE A 14 0.61 49.23 -12.88
C ILE A 14 -0.42 48.17 -12.50
N PRO A 15 -0.96 47.36 -13.42
CA PRO A 15 -1.62 46.15 -12.98
C PRO A 15 -0.51 45.35 -12.30
N MET A 16 -0.53 45.30 -10.96
CA MET A 16 0.15 44.24 -10.23
C MET A 16 -0.50 42.96 -10.72
N VAL A 17 0.10 42.38 -11.77
CA VAL A 17 -0.11 40.99 -12.12
C VAL A 17 0.51 40.22 -10.96
N TYR A 18 -0.25 40.05 -9.89
CA TYR A 18 -0.01 38.97 -8.95
C TYR A 18 -0.02 37.71 -9.81
N GLY A 19 1.14 37.07 -9.94
CA GLY A 19 1.29 35.81 -10.64
C GLY A 19 0.43 34.78 -9.94
N GLN A 20 -0.84 34.69 -10.35
CA GLN A 20 -1.74 33.68 -9.87
C GLN A 20 -1.22 32.38 -10.45
N ASN A 21 -0.55 31.57 -9.64
CA ASN A 21 -0.11 30.24 -10.04
C ASN A 21 -1.34 29.49 -10.58
N ASP A 22 -1.28 29.03 -11.84
CA ASP A 22 -2.39 28.28 -12.43
C ASP A 22 -2.69 27.06 -11.57
N VAL A 23 -3.86 27.04 -10.94
CA VAL A 23 -4.30 25.93 -10.10
C VAL A 23 -4.46 24.69 -10.96
N LYS A 24 -3.77 23.61 -10.60
CA LYS A 24 -3.81 22.33 -11.33
C LYS A 24 -4.33 21.22 -10.44
N PHE A 25 -5.07 20.30 -11.04
CA PHE A 25 -5.50 19.08 -10.40
C PHE A 25 -4.74 17.90 -10.99
N VAL A 26 -3.97 17.20 -10.16
CA VAL A 26 -3.06 16.12 -10.56
C VAL A 26 -3.39 14.86 -9.76
N VAL A 27 -3.30 13.70 -10.40
CA VAL A 27 -3.47 12.41 -9.75
C VAL A 27 -2.22 11.56 -9.94
N GLN A 28 -1.76 10.92 -8.87
CA GLN A 28 -0.56 10.09 -8.83
C GLN A 28 -0.87 8.76 -8.14
N ALA A 29 -0.33 7.64 -8.60
CA ALA A 29 -0.42 6.39 -7.85
C ALA A 29 0.71 6.29 -6.83
N VAL A 30 0.41 5.77 -5.64
CA VAL A 30 1.44 5.46 -4.63
C VAL A 30 2.34 4.30 -5.09
N LYS A 31 1.82 3.41 -5.95
CA LYS A 31 2.56 2.34 -6.63
C LYS A 31 2.10 2.25 -8.08
N ASP A 32 3.03 2.08 -9.00
CA ASP A 32 2.78 1.92 -10.43
C ASP A 32 2.58 0.45 -10.84
N THR A 33 2.97 -0.50 -9.98
CA THR A 33 2.78 -1.95 -10.17
C THR A 33 2.13 -2.56 -8.94
N VAL A 34 1.12 -3.41 -9.13
CA VAL A 34 0.41 -4.09 -8.04
C VAL A 34 -0.14 -5.45 -8.49
N VAL A 35 -0.28 -6.38 -7.55
CA VAL A 35 -0.94 -7.66 -7.82
C VAL A 35 -2.42 -7.42 -8.14
N ILE A 36 -2.95 -8.08 -9.16
CA ILE A 36 -4.39 -8.01 -9.47
C ILE A 36 -5.21 -8.41 -8.26
N GLY A 37 -6.27 -7.66 -7.99
CA GLY A 37 -7.10 -7.92 -6.83
C GLY A 37 -6.79 -7.02 -5.64
N ASP A 38 -5.55 -6.55 -5.51
CA ASP A 38 -5.12 -5.70 -4.42
C ASP A 38 -5.53 -4.24 -4.67
N GLN A 39 -5.71 -3.49 -3.58
CA GLN A 39 -6.02 -2.06 -3.66
C GLN A 39 -4.73 -1.25 -3.73
N VAL A 40 -4.76 -0.21 -4.55
CA VAL A 40 -3.70 0.80 -4.66
C VAL A 40 -4.30 2.18 -4.43
N LYS A 41 -3.60 2.99 -3.63
CA LYS A 41 -4.02 4.35 -3.34
C LYS A 41 -3.59 5.28 -4.47
N LEU A 42 -4.53 6.04 -4.99
CA LEU A 42 -4.29 7.20 -5.83
C LEU A 42 -4.30 8.45 -4.95
N ARG A 43 -3.24 9.25 -5.04
CA ARG A 43 -3.13 10.56 -4.43
C ARG A 43 -3.66 11.62 -5.39
N PHE A 44 -4.65 12.36 -4.93
CA PHE A 44 -5.27 13.48 -5.61
C PHE A 44 -4.64 14.74 -5.05
N VAL A 45 -4.08 15.60 -5.90
CA VAL A 45 -3.34 16.80 -5.49
C VAL A 45 -3.88 18.02 -6.22
N LEU A 46 -4.17 19.07 -5.46
CA LEU A 46 -4.36 20.40 -5.99
C LEU A 46 -3.09 21.21 -5.78
N GLU A 47 -2.49 21.64 -6.87
CA GLU A 47 -1.26 22.42 -6.91
C GLU A 47 -1.58 23.89 -7.19
N GLY A 48 -0.77 24.81 -6.65
CA GLY A 48 -0.85 26.24 -6.95
C GLY A 48 -1.83 27.05 -6.08
N ILE A 49 -2.30 26.49 -4.96
CA ILE A 49 -3.14 27.22 -3.99
C ILE A 49 -2.25 27.75 -2.86
N GLU A 50 -1.99 29.06 -2.84
CA GLU A 50 -1.22 29.69 -1.76
C GLU A 50 -1.99 29.67 -0.44
N CYS A 51 -1.41 29.03 0.59
CA CYS A 51 -2.05 28.85 1.90
C CYS A 51 -2.32 30.18 2.63
N GLU A 52 -1.52 31.22 2.41
CA GLU A 52 -1.70 32.53 3.06
C GLU A 52 -3.02 33.22 2.69
N ALA A 53 -3.53 32.99 1.47
CA ALA A 53 -4.83 33.49 1.03
C ALA A 53 -6.03 32.81 1.71
N LEU A 54 -5.82 31.65 2.36
CA LEU A 54 -6.86 30.86 3.02
C LEU A 54 -6.92 31.06 4.55
N GLU A 55 -5.96 31.79 5.12
CA GLU A 55 -5.86 32.05 6.57
C GLU A 55 -6.29 33.47 6.96
N GLN A 56 -6.30 34.42 6.02
CA GLN A 56 -6.64 35.83 6.31
C GLN A 56 -8.13 36.17 6.22
N GLU A 57 -8.97 35.31 5.63
CA GLU A 57 -10.42 35.52 5.63
C GLU A 57 -11.07 34.83 6.84
N GLU A 58 -11.25 35.58 7.93
CA GLU A 58 -12.08 35.20 9.10
C GLU A 58 -13.58 35.02 8.76
N GLY A 59 -13.96 35.00 7.49
CA GLY A 59 -15.31 34.74 7.07
C GLY A 59 -15.44 34.37 5.60
N ALA A 60 -15.22 33.09 5.27
CA ALA A 60 -16.09 32.34 4.36
C ALA A 60 -15.56 30.92 4.10
N SER A 61 -16.39 29.91 4.39
CA SER A 61 -16.64 28.61 3.72
C SER A 61 -15.53 27.87 2.92
N MET A 62 -14.67 28.56 2.17
CA MET A 62 -13.70 28.00 1.22
C MET A 62 -12.53 27.28 1.92
N SER A 63 -11.86 27.94 2.86
CA SER A 63 -10.80 27.32 3.67
C SER A 63 -11.34 26.12 4.44
N GLN A 64 -12.56 26.22 4.97
CA GLN A 64 -13.23 25.12 5.67
C GLN A 64 -13.63 23.95 4.73
N THR A 65 -14.08 24.22 3.50
CA THR A 65 -14.47 23.17 2.54
C THR A 65 -13.26 22.45 1.96
N LEU A 66 -12.21 23.18 1.58
CA LEU A 66 -10.95 22.59 1.13
C LEU A 66 -10.29 21.82 2.26
N ARG A 67 -10.34 22.36 3.50
CA ARG A 67 -9.92 21.59 4.67
C ARG A 67 -10.81 20.35 4.84
N ALA A 68 -12.13 20.43 4.79
CA ALA A 68 -12.99 19.25 4.96
C ALA A 68 -12.71 18.11 3.96
N ILE A 69 -12.29 18.43 2.73
CA ILE A 69 -12.02 17.43 1.68
C ILE A 69 -10.56 16.90 1.72
N PHE A 70 -9.59 17.74 2.12
CA PHE A 70 -8.15 17.46 1.98
C PHE A 70 -7.33 17.51 3.30
N ASN A 71 -7.95 17.80 4.45
CA ASN A 71 -7.28 18.09 5.73
C ASN A 71 -7.01 16.86 6.61
N PRO A 72 -6.25 15.91 6.09
CA PRO A 72 -5.11 15.50 6.90
C PRO A 72 -3.75 15.72 6.22
N ASN A 73 -3.69 16.04 4.92
CA ASN A 73 -2.43 15.95 4.16
C ASN A 73 -2.14 17.19 3.30
N HIS A 74 -1.92 18.33 3.96
CA HIS A 74 -1.36 19.52 3.31
C HIS A 74 0.15 19.59 3.55
N VAL A 75 0.93 19.89 2.50
CA VAL A 75 2.38 20.17 2.61
C VAL A 75 2.65 21.40 1.73
N GLY A 76 2.98 22.53 2.37
CA GLY A 76 3.08 23.81 1.68
C GLY A 76 1.75 24.21 1.02
N ASN A 77 1.79 24.54 -0.27
CA ASN A 77 0.66 25.01 -1.08
C ASN A 77 -0.14 23.88 -1.78
N ASN A 78 0.03 22.64 -1.33
CA ASN A 78 -0.58 21.47 -1.97
C ASN A 78 -1.59 20.80 -1.04
N PHE A 79 -2.82 20.66 -1.51
CA PHE A 79 -3.89 19.93 -0.82
C PHE A 79 -3.97 18.52 -1.38
N SER A 80 -3.95 17.48 -0.53
CA SER A 80 -4.01 16.10 -1.01
C SER A 80 -4.98 15.17 -0.28
N THR A 81 -5.65 14.32 -1.06
CA THR A 81 -6.56 13.27 -0.57
C THR A 81 -6.26 11.96 -1.29
N PHE A 82 -6.79 10.85 -0.78
CA PHE A 82 -6.53 9.52 -1.33
C PHE A 82 -7.83 8.80 -1.65
N ILE A 83 -7.87 8.15 -2.81
CA ILE A 83 -8.89 7.15 -3.12
C ILE A 83 -8.19 5.80 -3.36
N SER A 84 -8.87 4.71 -3.04
CA SER A 84 -8.41 3.37 -3.39
C SER A 84 -9.02 2.95 -4.73
N VAL A 85 -8.18 2.44 -5.62
CA VAL A 85 -8.62 1.76 -6.84
C VAL A 85 -8.10 0.34 -6.85
N LYS A 86 -8.72 -0.53 -7.64
CA LYS A 86 -8.38 -1.95 -7.74
C LYS A 86 -8.24 -2.32 -9.21
N PRO A 87 -7.02 -2.61 -9.71
CA PRO A 87 -6.82 -3.15 -11.05
C PRO A 87 -7.54 -4.49 -11.20
N THR A 88 -8.24 -4.65 -12.32
CA THR A 88 -9.07 -5.83 -12.60
C THR A 88 -8.50 -6.71 -13.70
N ALA A 89 -7.47 -6.25 -14.42
CA ALA A 89 -6.87 -6.97 -15.54
C ALA A 89 -5.34 -7.01 -15.45
N LEU A 90 -4.73 -7.98 -16.14
CA LEU A 90 -3.27 -8.07 -16.30
C LEU A 90 -2.77 -6.97 -17.21
N GLY A 91 -1.56 -6.50 -16.91
CA GLY A 91 -0.92 -5.42 -17.63
C GLY A 91 -1.49 -4.06 -17.27
N SER A 92 -1.52 -3.13 -18.23
CA SER A 92 -1.80 -1.73 -17.95
C SER A 92 -3.29 -1.47 -17.69
N ASN A 93 -3.61 -0.97 -16.50
CA ASN A 93 -4.92 -0.48 -16.10
C ASN A 93 -4.87 1.05 -16.02
N SER A 94 -5.78 1.73 -16.71
CA SER A 94 -5.84 3.20 -16.72
C SER A 94 -6.94 3.70 -15.78
N PHE A 95 -6.59 4.69 -14.95
CA PHE A 95 -7.49 5.33 -14.00
C PHE A 95 -7.56 6.83 -14.27
N GLY A 96 -8.78 7.36 -14.32
CA GLY A 96 -9.04 8.74 -14.70
C GLY A 96 -9.25 8.94 -16.21
N PRO A 97 -9.27 10.20 -16.68
CA PRO A 97 -9.06 11.40 -15.90
C PRO A 97 -10.21 11.63 -14.91
N TYR A 98 -9.89 12.22 -13.77
CA TYR A 98 -10.87 12.60 -12.75
C TYR A 98 -11.22 14.08 -12.90
N LYS A 99 -12.40 14.45 -12.40
CA LYS A 99 -12.90 15.82 -12.45
C LYS A 99 -13.25 16.30 -11.05
N ILE A 100 -12.88 17.54 -10.75
CA ILE A 100 -13.40 18.25 -9.58
C ILE A 100 -13.94 19.61 -10.03
N LYS A 101 -14.98 20.09 -9.36
CA LYS A 101 -15.50 21.44 -9.57
C LYS A 101 -15.28 22.25 -8.30
N MET A 102 -14.61 23.38 -8.43
CA MET A 102 -14.34 24.31 -7.33
C MET A 102 -14.52 25.73 -7.82
N LEU A 103 -15.20 26.58 -7.04
CA LEU A 103 -15.37 28.01 -7.34
C LEU A 103 -15.95 28.27 -8.75
N GLY A 104 -16.88 27.41 -9.19
CA GLY A 104 -17.49 27.51 -10.52
C GLY A 104 -16.59 27.08 -11.68
N ARG A 105 -15.32 26.72 -11.44
CA ARG A 105 -14.37 26.20 -12.43
C ARG A 105 -14.26 24.68 -12.33
N GLU A 106 -14.13 24.02 -13.47
CA GLU A 106 -13.87 22.57 -13.56
C GLU A 106 -12.38 22.34 -13.78
N PHE A 107 -11.80 21.43 -12.99
CA PHE A 107 -10.42 20.99 -13.13
C PHE A 107 -10.39 19.50 -13.48
N ILE A 108 -9.57 19.14 -14.46
CA ILE A 108 -9.46 17.78 -15.00
C ILE A 108 -8.04 17.26 -14.74
N SER A 109 -7.91 16.07 -14.18
CA SER A 109 -6.61 15.46 -13.91
C SER A 109 -6.00 14.77 -15.12
N ASN A 110 -4.72 14.40 -15.00
CA ASN A 110 -4.11 13.38 -15.85
C ASN A 110 -4.75 11.99 -15.63
N VAL A 111 -4.47 11.09 -16.58
CA VAL A 111 -4.70 9.64 -16.44
C VAL A 111 -3.50 9.02 -15.74
N VAL A 112 -3.75 8.08 -14.83
CA VAL A 112 -2.71 7.28 -14.17
C VAL A 112 -2.78 5.86 -14.68
N ARG A 113 -1.63 5.27 -15.01
CA ARG A 113 -1.52 3.87 -15.41
C ARG A 113 -0.91 3.06 -14.28
N ILE A 114 -1.54 1.94 -13.96
CA ILE A 114 -1.07 0.98 -12.97
C ILE A 114 -0.99 -0.38 -13.63
N TYR A 115 0.16 -1.04 -13.51
CA TYR A 115 0.41 -2.34 -14.09
C TYR A 115 -0.04 -3.44 -13.11
N GLY A 116 -1.07 -4.19 -13.50
CA GLY A 116 -1.53 -5.37 -12.79
C GLY A 116 -0.66 -6.57 -13.13
N ILE A 117 -0.09 -7.23 -12.12
CA ILE A 117 0.66 -8.48 -12.28
C ILE A 117 -0.09 -9.65 -11.66
N GLU A 118 0.18 -10.86 -12.13
CA GLU A 118 -0.31 -12.07 -11.46
C GLU A 118 0.37 -12.23 -10.10
N ARG A 119 -0.39 -12.76 -9.15
CA ARG A 119 0.14 -13.20 -7.87
C ARG A 119 0.95 -14.46 -8.13
N GLN A 120 2.27 -14.39 -7.98
CA GLN A 120 3.11 -15.58 -8.12
C GLN A 120 2.80 -16.55 -6.99
N MET A 121 2.61 -17.83 -7.32
CA MET A 121 2.42 -18.87 -6.31
C MET A 121 3.72 -19.08 -5.54
N GLU A 122 3.62 -18.99 -4.22
CA GLU A 122 4.75 -19.21 -3.32
C GLU A 122 4.67 -20.61 -2.74
N CYS A 123 5.79 -21.32 -2.62
CA CYS A 123 5.81 -22.68 -2.09
C CYS A 123 6.59 -22.75 -0.77
N VAL A 124 5.92 -23.23 0.27
CA VAL A 124 6.55 -23.62 1.53
C VAL A 124 7.02 -25.06 1.42
N LYS A 125 8.33 -25.27 1.60
CA LYS A 125 8.92 -26.61 1.72
C LYS A 125 8.98 -27.03 3.18
N ILE A 126 8.53 -28.24 3.48
CA ILE A 126 8.61 -28.87 4.80
C ILE A 126 9.79 -29.84 4.81
N LEU A 127 10.69 -29.68 5.78
CA LEU A 127 11.80 -30.59 6.04
C LEU A 127 11.65 -31.12 7.47
N MET A 128 11.40 -32.42 7.58
CA MET A 128 11.20 -33.14 8.84
C MET A 128 11.64 -34.61 8.63
N PRO A 129 12.06 -35.35 9.67
CA PRO A 129 12.24 -36.80 9.58
C PRO A 129 10.93 -37.51 9.20
N LYS A 130 11.01 -38.56 8.38
CA LYS A 130 9.83 -39.36 8.00
C LYS A 130 9.32 -40.27 9.11
N THR A 131 10.17 -40.56 10.09
CA THR A 131 9.85 -41.42 11.22
C THR A 131 10.30 -40.72 12.50
N CYS A 132 9.44 -40.70 13.50
CA CYS A 132 9.68 -40.05 14.77
C CYS A 132 9.21 -40.94 15.93
N ARG A 133 9.66 -40.60 17.14
CA ARG A 133 9.31 -41.33 18.36
C ARG A 133 8.16 -40.65 19.10
N LEU A 134 7.21 -41.43 19.60
CA LEU A 134 6.15 -40.96 20.49
C LEU A 134 6.74 -40.30 21.75
N GLU A 135 6.17 -39.18 22.16
CA GLU A 135 6.67 -38.30 23.23
C GLU A 135 8.07 -37.71 22.97
N GLY A 136 8.65 -37.97 21.80
CA GLY A 136 9.93 -37.42 21.37
C GLY A 136 9.80 -35.98 20.83
N GLU A 137 10.90 -35.25 20.91
CA GLU A 137 11.07 -33.98 20.21
C GLU A 137 11.42 -34.20 18.75
N ALA A 138 10.77 -33.46 17.86
CA ALA A 138 11.08 -33.41 16.43
C ALA A 138 11.22 -31.97 15.95
N GLU A 139 12.15 -31.75 15.03
CA GLU A 139 12.39 -30.46 14.40
C GLU A 139 11.71 -30.42 13.02
N ILE A 140 10.92 -29.38 12.78
CA ILE A 140 10.33 -29.06 11.48
C ILE A 140 11.01 -27.78 10.97
N LYS A 141 11.65 -27.85 9.80
CA LYS A 141 12.13 -26.67 9.08
C LYS A 141 11.19 -26.35 7.93
N LEU A 142 10.77 -25.09 7.88
CA LEU A 142 9.94 -24.52 6.83
C LEU A 142 10.77 -23.50 6.09
N THR A 143 10.89 -23.66 4.78
CA THR A 143 11.63 -22.72 3.92
C THR A 143 10.70 -22.14 2.87
N ASN A 144 10.77 -20.83 2.67
CA ASN A 144 9.96 -20.10 1.71
C ASN A 144 10.75 -18.95 1.06
N HIS A 145 10.54 -18.74 -0.24
CA HIS A 145 10.92 -17.54 -0.98
C HIS A 145 9.63 -16.78 -1.33
N SER A 146 9.47 -15.61 -0.73
CA SER A 146 8.22 -14.84 -0.78
C SER A 146 8.46 -13.42 -1.25
N PHE A 147 7.45 -12.86 -1.91
CA PHE A 147 7.41 -11.45 -2.30
C PHE A 147 6.64 -10.60 -1.28
N SER A 148 6.11 -11.23 -0.23
CA SER A 148 5.26 -10.59 0.77
C SER A 148 5.64 -10.95 2.21
N ASP A 149 5.37 -10.02 3.13
CA ASP A 149 5.62 -10.25 4.55
C ASP A 149 4.40 -10.86 5.26
N TYR A 150 4.33 -12.19 5.35
CA TYR A 150 3.40 -12.92 6.22
C TYR A 150 4.12 -13.87 7.18
N SER A 151 3.43 -14.24 8.26
CA SER A 151 3.90 -15.22 9.23
C SER A 151 3.44 -16.63 8.87
N ILE A 152 4.31 -17.62 9.10
CA ILE A 152 3.93 -19.04 9.03
C ILE A 152 3.78 -19.55 10.47
N GLU A 153 2.58 -20.01 10.80
CA GLU A 153 2.24 -20.50 12.14
C GLU A 153 1.56 -21.86 12.05
N LEU A 154 2.11 -22.85 12.75
CA LEU A 154 1.55 -24.19 12.82
C LEU A 154 0.47 -24.26 13.91
N LYS A 155 -0.64 -24.95 13.63
CA LYS A 155 -1.72 -25.19 14.60
C LYS A 155 -1.23 -26.18 15.66
N GLN A 156 -1.62 -25.93 16.91
CA GLN A 156 -1.55 -26.95 17.97
C GLN A 156 -2.62 -28.00 17.67
N THR A 157 -2.28 -29.28 17.73
CA THR A 157 -3.21 -30.38 17.42
C THR A 157 -3.17 -31.45 18.51
N ASP A 158 -4.05 -32.45 18.42
CA ASP A 158 -3.97 -33.66 19.25
C ASP A 158 -2.77 -34.54 18.87
N ILE A 159 -2.20 -34.35 17.68
CA ILE A 159 -1.06 -35.11 17.15
C ILE A 159 0.26 -34.60 17.74
N PHE A 160 0.44 -33.29 17.84
CA PHE A 160 1.67 -32.68 18.33
C PHE A 160 1.46 -31.34 19.01
N GLN A 161 2.42 -30.96 19.84
CA GLN A 161 2.51 -29.65 20.46
C GLN A 161 3.77 -28.91 20.01
N VAL A 162 3.62 -27.66 19.56
CA VAL A 162 4.78 -26.78 19.31
C VAL A 162 5.31 -26.27 20.65
N VAL A 163 6.60 -26.51 20.92
CA VAL A 163 7.30 -26.13 22.16
C VAL A 163 8.42 -25.11 21.94
N GLY A 164 8.90 -24.95 20.71
CA GLY A 164 9.92 -23.96 20.38
C GLY A 164 9.75 -23.43 18.96
N ARG A 165 10.16 -22.17 18.75
CA ARG A 165 10.14 -21.52 17.44
C ARG A 165 11.36 -20.62 17.30
N ALA A 166 12.04 -20.76 16.17
CA ALA A 166 13.03 -19.81 15.69
C ALA A 166 12.67 -19.38 14.26
N SER A 167 12.95 -18.12 13.93
CA SER A 167 12.71 -17.59 12.59
C SER A 167 13.89 -16.74 12.16
N SER A 168 14.35 -16.93 10.94
CA SER A 168 15.26 -16.02 10.25
C SER A 168 14.59 -15.54 8.97
N THR A 169 14.83 -14.27 8.68
CA THR A 169 14.32 -13.62 7.47
C THR A 169 15.47 -12.87 6.84
N GLN A 170 15.68 -13.08 5.55
CA GLN A 170 16.71 -12.41 4.76
C GLN A 170 16.07 -11.84 3.51
N ILE A 171 16.54 -10.67 3.08
CA ILE A 171 16.12 -10.05 1.83
C ILE A 171 17.31 -10.11 0.87
N VAL A 172 17.16 -10.84 -0.23
CA VAL A 172 18.19 -10.95 -1.28
C VAL A 172 17.53 -10.60 -2.60
N ASN A 173 18.07 -9.60 -3.32
CA ASN A 173 17.51 -9.11 -4.60
C ASN A 173 16.02 -8.71 -4.55
N GLY A 174 15.54 -8.25 -3.39
CA GLY A 174 14.13 -7.86 -3.20
C GLY A 174 13.19 -9.03 -2.86
N GLU A 175 13.69 -10.26 -2.80
CA GLU A 175 12.94 -11.45 -2.38
C GLU A 175 13.17 -11.75 -0.90
N TRP A 176 12.10 -12.05 -0.18
CA TRP A 176 12.14 -12.45 1.21
C TRP A 176 12.36 -13.95 1.32
N THR A 177 13.56 -14.36 1.74
CA THR A 177 13.84 -15.74 2.13
C THR A 177 13.55 -15.92 3.61
N LYS A 178 12.54 -16.73 3.93
CA LYS A 178 12.11 -17.01 5.30
C LYS A 178 12.43 -18.46 5.63
N GLN A 179 13.15 -18.65 6.73
CA GLN A 179 13.39 -19.95 7.31
C GLN A 179 12.81 -19.97 8.73
N ILE A 180 11.92 -20.92 8.99
CA ILE A 180 11.28 -21.09 10.28
C ILE A 180 11.58 -22.50 10.77
N THR A 181 12.12 -22.60 11.97
CA THR A 181 12.38 -23.86 12.65
C THR A 181 11.41 -23.98 13.82
N LEU A 182 10.66 -25.08 13.87
CA LEU A 182 9.72 -25.39 14.93
C LEU A 182 10.17 -26.67 15.63
N ASN A 183 10.22 -26.63 16.96
CA ASN A 183 10.38 -27.83 17.78
C ASN A 183 9.00 -28.26 18.25
N ILE A 184 8.68 -29.54 18.02
CA ILE A 184 7.40 -30.12 18.40
C ILE A 184 7.59 -31.36 19.28
N ILE A 185 6.64 -31.61 20.18
CA ILE A 185 6.51 -32.86 20.92
C ILE A 185 5.35 -33.65 20.33
N LEU A 186 5.60 -34.91 19.96
CA LEU A 186 4.61 -35.81 19.35
C LEU A 186 3.79 -36.52 20.44
N LYS A 187 2.47 -36.41 20.37
CA LYS A 187 1.54 -36.91 21.41
C LYS A 187 0.78 -38.16 21.01
N LYS A 188 0.78 -38.52 19.73
CA LYS A 188 -0.05 -39.60 19.18
C LYS A 188 0.76 -40.44 18.19
N ALA A 189 0.66 -41.76 18.31
CA ALA A 189 1.27 -42.70 17.37
C ALA A 189 0.40 -42.84 16.11
N GLY A 190 1.03 -43.17 14.98
CA GLY A 190 0.36 -43.36 13.69
C GLY A 190 1.02 -42.63 12.53
N ILE A 191 0.36 -42.64 11.39
CA ILE A 191 0.81 -41.99 10.15
C ILE A 191 0.01 -40.70 9.96
N PHE A 192 0.72 -39.57 9.84
CA PHE A 192 0.13 -38.25 9.76
C PHE A 192 0.65 -37.48 8.55
N LYS A 193 -0.12 -36.46 8.14
CA LYS A 193 0.19 -35.60 7.01
C LYS A 193 0.21 -34.14 7.46
N LEU A 194 1.33 -33.46 7.23
CA LEU A 194 1.45 -32.01 7.31
C LEU A 194 1.12 -31.42 5.94
N ASP A 195 0.06 -30.64 5.87
CA ASP A 195 -0.32 -29.90 4.68
C ASP A 195 -0.80 -28.49 5.05
N LYS A 196 -1.24 -27.70 4.05
CA LYS A 196 -1.69 -26.32 4.23
C LYS A 196 -2.75 -26.17 5.34
N SER A 197 -3.60 -27.18 5.56
CA SER A 197 -4.67 -27.12 6.57
C SER A 197 -4.14 -27.05 8.01
N MET A 198 -2.89 -27.49 8.24
CA MET A 198 -2.23 -27.50 9.54
C MET A 198 -1.67 -26.13 9.94
N PHE A 199 -1.73 -25.15 9.05
CA PHE A 199 -1.22 -23.80 9.30
C PHE A 199 -2.34 -22.80 9.55
N LYS A 200 -2.06 -21.77 10.33
CA LYS A 200 -2.95 -20.64 10.57
C LYS A 200 -2.71 -19.56 9.53
N ASN A 201 -3.80 -19.03 8.97
CA ASN A 201 -3.81 -17.79 8.18
C ASN A 201 -2.77 -17.75 7.04
N LEU A 202 -2.41 -18.90 6.45
CA LEU A 202 -1.59 -18.87 5.25
C LEU A 202 -2.39 -18.26 4.10
N PRO A 203 -1.82 -17.29 3.37
CA PRO A 203 -2.46 -16.72 2.18
C PRO A 203 -2.87 -17.78 1.16
N GLU A 204 -3.91 -17.53 0.37
CA GLU A 204 -4.45 -18.50 -0.60
C GLU A 204 -3.44 -18.91 -1.67
N ASP A 205 -2.60 -17.96 -2.07
CA ASP A 205 -1.50 -18.06 -3.04
C ASP A 205 -0.27 -18.82 -2.53
N VAL A 206 -0.21 -19.12 -1.22
CA VAL A 206 0.88 -19.91 -0.63
C VAL A 206 0.51 -21.39 -0.66
N GLN A 207 1.24 -22.17 -1.43
CA GLN A 207 1.14 -23.62 -1.42
C GLN A 207 2.07 -24.24 -0.37
N VAL A 208 1.63 -25.34 0.20
CA VAL A 208 2.45 -26.18 1.08
C VAL A 208 2.51 -27.55 0.46
N GLU A 209 3.71 -27.99 0.10
CA GLU A 209 3.90 -29.36 -0.38
C GLU A 209 3.61 -30.33 0.77
N PRO A 210 2.63 -31.26 0.61
CA PRO A 210 2.27 -32.11 1.72
C PRO A 210 3.38 -33.07 2.11
N PHE A 211 3.62 -33.21 3.41
CA PHE A 211 4.65 -34.10 3.96
C PHE A 211 4.02 -35.17 4.85
N VAL A 212 4.35 -36.43 4.62
CA VAL A 212 3.83 -37.57 5.40
C VAL A 212 4.93 -38.11 6.30
N PHE A 213 4.58 -38.37 7.57
CA PHE A 213 5.48 -38.91 8.58
C PHE A 213 4.78 -39.91 9.49
N GLU A 214 5.56 -40.81 10.10
CA GLU A 214 5.13 -41.86 11.01
C GLU A 214 5.65 -41.60 12.42
N VAL A 215 4.82 -41.86 13.43
CA VAL A 215 5.17 -41.76 14.85
C VAL A 215 5.02 -43.13 15.49
N ASN A 216 6.13 -43.65 16.01
CA ASN A 216 6.26 -44.95 16.66
C ASN A 216 6.40 -44.84 18.18
#